data_AF-A0A1I7S2Q6-F1
#
_entry.id   AF-A0A1I7S2Q6-F1
#
_cell.length_a   1.000
_cell.length_b   1.000
_cell.length_c   1.000
_cell.angle_alpha   90.00
_cell.angle_beta   90.00
_cell.angle_gamma   90.00
#
_symmetry.space_group_name_H-M   'P 1'
#
loop_
_entity.id
_entity.type
_entity.pdbx_description
1 polymer ?
#
loop_
_entity_poly.entity_id
_entity_poly.type
_entity_poly.pdbx_seq_one_letter_code
_entity_poly.pdbx_strand_id
1 'polypeptide(L)'
;MDSPMYCLFCSQSGHPCWNCPRYKSPYSKFYILHKNNGCFSCFKKGHPSFDCPEGRCEFCRGPHNSILCREIPATIRKTLHKKLDKMLQNGQIKSLEDHYDPRPKDPNEYQDDSEEEYI
;
A
#
# COMPACT_ATOMS: atom_id res chain seq x y z
N MET A 1 -10.86 18.26 -14.80
CA MET A 1 -10.24 16.99 -15.25
C MET A 1 -10.19 16.11 -14.03
N ASP A 2 -10.96 15.02 -14.01
CA ASP A 2 -10.96 14.07 -12.89
C ASP A 2 -9.60 13.36 -12.84
N SER A 3 -8.82 13.60 -11.79
CA SER A 3 -7.53 12.92 -11.61
C SER A 3 -7.74 11.40 -11.55
N PRO A 4 -6.96 10.60 -12.30
CA PRO A 4 -7.13 9.16 -12.31
C PRO A 4 -6.85 8.59 -10.91
N MET A 5 -7.83 7.90 -10.35
CA MET A 5 -7.67 7.15 -9.11
C MET A 5 -6.70 5.99 -9.34
N TYR A 6 -5.45 6.13 -8.88
CA TYR A 6 -4.41 5.10 -8.99
C TYR A 6 -4.43 4.14 -7.79
N CYS A 7 -4.35 2.85 -8.09
CA CYS A 7 -4.31 1.80 -7.08
C CYS A 7 -2.87 1.51 -6.61
N LEU A 8 -2.62 1.71 -5.32
CA LEU A 8 -1.35 1.44 -4.63
C LEU A 8 -0.82 0.00 -4.80
N PHE A 9 -1.72 -0.97 -5.00
CA PHE A 9 -1.34 -2.39 -5.00
C PHE A 9 -0.95 -2.88 -6.40
N CYS A 10 -1.66 -2.46 -7.44
CA CYS A 10 -1.41 -2.91 -8.81
C CYS A 10 -0.89 -1.82 -9.76
N SER A 11 -0.75 -0.58 -9.28
CA SER A 11 -0.31 0.59 -10.05
C SER A 11 -1.15 0.90 -11.29
N GLN A 12 -2.40 0.42 -11.33
CA GLN A 12 -3.34 0.72 -12.41
C GLN A 12 -4.34 1.79 -11.95
N SER A 13 -4.79 2.61 -12.89
CA SER A 13 -5.87 3.57 -12.67
C SER A 13 -7.26 2.90 -12.82
N GLY A 14 -8.31 3.64 -12.47
CA GLY A 14 -9.70 3.23 -12.69
C GLY A 14 -10.33 2.46 -11.53
N HIS A 15 -9.64 2.32 -10.39
CA HIS A 15 -10.22 1.74 -9.19
C HIS A 15 -9.50 2.15 -7.89
N PRO A 16 -10.20 2.11 -6.74
CA PRO A 16 -9.60 2.36 -5.43
C PRO A 16 -8.65 1.24 -5.00
N CYS A 17 -7.64 1.58 -4.20
CA CYS A 17 -6.76 0.59 -3.57
C CYS A 17 -7.51 -0.45 -2.71
N TRP A 18 -8.62 -0.05 -2.06
CA TRP A 18 -9.42 -0.99 -1.29
C TRP A 18 -10.18 -1.99 -2.16
N ASN A 19 -10.48 -1.64 -3.43
CA ASN A 19 -11.19 -2.49 -4.41
C ASN A 19 -10.30 -3.00 -5.55
N CYS A 20 -9.05 -3.35 -5.27
CA CYS A 20 -8.14 -3.85 -6.31
C CYS A 20 -8.62 -5.19 -6.90
N PRO A 21 -8.87 -5.29 -8.22
CA PRO A 21 -9.32 -6.53 -8.84
C PRO A 21 -8.21 -7.59 -8.87
N ARG A 22 -6.93 -7.18 -8.87
CA ARG A 22 -5.76 -8.06 -8.83
C ARG A 22 -5.45 -8.55 -7.42
N TYR A 23 -5.59 -7.69 -6.41
CA TYR A 23 -5.26 -7.97 -5.01
C TYR A 23 -6.49 -7.82 -4.12
N LYS A 24 -7.39 -8.81 -4.18
CA LYS A 24 -8.71 -8.76 -3.53
C LYS A 24 -8.68 -8.95 -2.01
N SER A 25 -7.73 -9.72 -1.49
CA SER A 25 -7.67 -10.07 -0.07
C SER A 25 -6.64 -9.22 0.68
N PRO A 26 -6.79 -9.01 2.00
CA PRO A 26 -5.75 -8.39 2.81
C PRO A 26 -4.41 -9.12 2.69
N TYR A 27 -4.44 -10.46 2.61
CA TYR A 27 -3.23 -11.27 2.45
C TYR A 27 -2.47 -10.92 1.16
N SER A 28 -3.15 -10.86 0.01
CA SER A 28 -2.47 -10.54 -1.25
C SER A 28 -1.98 -9.10 -1.31
N LYS A 29 -2.65 -8.19 -0.60
CA LYS A 29 -2.20 -6.80 -0.39
C LYS A 29 -0.94 -6.70 0.48
N PHE A 30 -0.87 -7.46 1.58
CA PHE A 30 0.35 -7.57 2.39
C PHE A 30 1.51 -8.11 1.56
N TYR A 31 1.27 -9.19 0.80
CA TYR A 31 2.28 -9.81 -0.04
C TYR A 31 2.89 -8.81 -1.05
N ILE A 32 2.06 -8.06 -1.77
CA ILE A 32 2.59 -7.11 -2.76
C ILE A 32 3.28 -5.90 -2.11
N LEU A 33 2.81 -5.44 -0.94
CA LEU A 33 3.52 -4.40 -0.18
C LEU A 33 4.89 -4.88 0.27
N HIS A 34 4.97 -6.11 0.80
CA HIS A 34 6.23 -6.72 1.23
C HIS A 34 7.19 -6.84 0.04
N LYS A 35 6.70 -7.40 -1.07
CA LYS A 35 7.47 -7.53 -2.32
C LYS A 35 7.99 -6.18 -2.84
N ASN A 36 7.22 -5.11 -2.64
CA ASN A 36 7.59 -3.77 -3.07
C ASN A 36 8.41 -2.97 -2.03
N ASN A 37 8.80 -3.61 -0.92
CA ASN A 37 9.48 -3.00 0.22
C ASN A 37 8.72 -1.78 0.80
N GLY A 38 7.39 -1.86 0.79
CA GLY A 38 6.49 -0.84 1.29
C GLY A 38 6.09 -1.10 2.74
N CYS A 39 6.11 -0.05 3.55
CA CYS A 39 5.61 -0.06 4.91
C CYS A 39 4.12 -0.42 4.93
N PHE A 40 3.70 -1.34 5.81
CA PHE A 40 2.30 -1.74 5.90
C PHE A 40 1.42 -0.68 6.57
N SER A 41 2.01 0.27 7.32
CA SER A 41 1.28 1.34 8.01
C SER A 41 1.00 2.55 7.11
N CYS A 42 2.00 2.99 6.33
CA CYS A 42 1.90 4.20 5.52
C CYS A 42 2.09 3.99 4.00
N PHE A 43 2.42 2.77 3.57
CA PHE A 43 2.68 2.39 2.16
C PHE A 43 3.92 3.03 1.51
N LYS A 44 4.66 3.88 2.24
CA LYS A 44 5.93 4.46 1.79
C LYS A 44 7.08 3.46 1.99
N LYS A 45 8.16 3.65 1.24
CA LYS A 45 9.41 2.88 1.39
C LYS A 45 10.34 3.56 2.40
N GLY A 46 11.45 2.89 2.72
CA GLY A 46 12.54 3.45 3.52
C GLY A 46 12.46 3.13 5.02
N HIS A 47 11.37 2.52 5.49
CA HIS A 47 11.24 2.02 6.86
C HIS A 47 10.27 0.83 6.93
N PRO A 48 10.46 -0.08 7.89
CA PRO A 48 9.50 -1.15 8.20
C PRO A 48 8.34 -0.63 9.06
N SER A 49 7.23 -1.36 9.09
CA SER A 49 6.00 -0.93 9.77
C SER A 49 6.12 -0.74 11.28
N PHE A 50 7.06 -1.43 11.93
CA PHE A 50 7.29 -1.29 13.37
C PHE A 50 8.01 0.01 13.75
N ASP A 51 8.68 0.65 12.78
CA ASP A 51 9.39 1.93 12.90
C ASP A 51 8.62 3.07 12.20
N CYS A 52 7.34 2.85 11.89
CA CYS A 52 6.53 3.83 11.17
C CYS A 52 6.00 4.92 12.13
N PRO A 53 6.25 6.21 11.85
CA PRO A 53 5.76 7.31 12.68
C PRO A 53 4.24 7.56 12.54
N GLU A 54 3.63 7.09 11.45
CA GLU A 54 2.20 7.27 11.13
C GLU A 54 1.29 6.39 12.00
N GLY A 55 1.86 5.52 12.84
CA GLY A 55 1.15 4.80 13.89
C GLY A 55 0.71 3.38 13.53
N ARG A 56 -0.21 2.86 14.36
CA ARG A 56 -0.67 1.47 14.36
C ARG A 56 -2.15 1.40 13.99
N CYS A 57 -2.58 0.23 13.54
CA CYS A 57 -3.98 -0.04 13.21
C CYS A 57 -4.91 0.38 14.36
N GLU A 58 -5.95 1.16 14.07
CA GLU A 58 -6.89 1.66 15.08
C GLU A 58 -7.72 0.52 15.71
N PHE A 59 -7.83 -0.62 15.02
CA PHE A 59 -8.70 -1.73 15.40
C PHE A 59 -7.97 -2.79 16.22
N CYS A 60 -6.82 -3.29 15.73
CA CYS A 60 -6.08 -4.36 16.40
C CYS A 60 -4.73 -3.90 16.97
N ARG A 61 -4.39 -2.60 16.86
CA ARG A 61 -3.11 -2.01 17.32
C ARG A 61 -1.86 -2.64 16.71
N GLY A 62 -2.01 -3.42 15.64
CA GLY A 62 -0.91 -4.02 14.89
C GLY A 62 -0.17 -3.01 14.00
N PRO A 63 1.07 -3.34 13.55
CA PRO A 63 1.89 -2.48 12.70
C PRO A 63 1.44 -2.56 11.23
N HIS A 64 0.22 -2.08 10.95
CA HIS A 64 -0.35 -1.98 9.61
C HIS A 64 -1.45 -0.92 9.55
N ASN A 65 -1.78 -0.50 8.34
CA ASN A 65 -2.90 0.40 8.06
C ASN A 65 -4.22 -0.35 8.18
N SER A 66 -5.26 0.31 8.69
CA SER A 66 -6.60 -0.26 8.88
C SER A 66 -7.18 -0.94 7.62
N ILE A 67 -6.85 -0.48 6.40
CA ILE A 67 -7.27 -1.14 5.15
C ILE A 67 -6.77 -2.59 5.01
N LEU A 68 -5.66 -2.94 5.67
CA LEU A 68 -5.07 -4.28 5.68
C LEU A 68 -5.54 -5.12 6.87
N CYS A 69 -6.29 -4.55 7.81
CA CYS A 69 -6.63 -5.25 9.04
C CYS A 69 -7.69 -6.34 8.81
N ARG A 70 -7.38 -7.55 9.29
CA ARG A 70 -8.24 -8.73 9.17
C ARG A 70 -9.33 -8.76 10.22
N GLU A 71 -9.08 -8.16 11.38
CA GLU A 71 -9.96 -8.19 12.55
C GLU A 71 -11.12 -7.18 12.47
N ILE A 72 -11.17 -6.36 11.41
CA ILE A 72 -12.26 -5.40 11.23
C ILE A 72 -13.57 -6.11 10.84
N PRO A 73 -14.67 -5.87 11.57
CA PRO A 73 -16.01 -6.33 11.19
C PRO A 73 -16.43 -5.81 9.81
N ALA A 74 -17.21 -6.59 9.06
CA ALA A 74 -17.61 -6.22 7.69
C ALA A 74 -18.35 -4.86 7.60
N THR A 75 -19.13 -4.50 8.63
CA THR A 75 -19.83 -3.22 8.73
C THR A 75 -18.87 -2.03 8.83
N ILE A 76 -17.83 -2.17 9.64
CA ILE A 76 -16.78 -1.15 9.80
C ILE A 76 -15.94 -1.05 8.53
N ARG A 77 -15.61 -2.17 7.89
CA ARG A 77 -14.86 -2.19 6.62
C ARG A 77 -15.55 -1.38 5.52
N LYS A 78 -16.88 -1.52 5.37
CA LYS A 78 -17.67 -0.70 4.43
C LYS A 78 -17.58 0.80 4.75
N THR A 79 -17.61 1.16 6.03
CA THR A 79 -17.50 2.56 6.47
C THR A 79 -16.11 3.14 6.20
N LEU A 80 -15.07 2.35 6.46
CA LEU A 80 -13.68 2.73 6.16
C LEU A 80 -13.46 2.97 4.67
N HIS A 81 -13.98 2.11 3.80
CA HIS A 81 -13.88 2.29 2.35
C HIS A 81 -14.52 3.61 1.91
N LYS A 82 -15.74 3.92 2.40
CA LYS A 82 -16.41 5.21 2.12
C LYS A 82 -15.60 6.40 2.61
N LYS A 83 -14.94 6.29 3.77
CA LYS A 83 -14.07 7.34 4.30
C LYS A 83 -12.86 7.55 3.39
N LEU A 84 -12.22 6.46 2.95
CA LEU A 84 -11.09 6.51 2.02
C LEU A 84 -11.48 7.12 0.67
N ASP A 85 -12.64 6.76 0.12
CA ASP A 85 -13.14 7.37 -1.12
C ASP A 85 -13.32 8.88 -0.99
N LYS A 86 -13.91 9.33 0.12
CA LYS A 86 -14.06 10.77 0.41
C LYS A 86 -12.72 11.48 0.54
N MET A 87 -11.76 10.86 1.25
CA MET A 87 -10.41 11.41 1.45
C MET A 87 -9.59 11.49 0.16
N LEU A 88 -9.84 10.60 -0.79
CA LEU A 88 -9.25 10.66 -2.13
C LEU A 88 -9.92 11.74 -2.99
N GLN A 89 -11.26 11.82 -2.94
CA GLN A 89 -12.03 12.83 -3.70
C GLN A 89 -11.75 14.27 -3.27
N ASN A 90 -11.50 14.49 -1.98
CA ASN A 90 -11.25 15.82 -1.43
C ASN A 90 -9.76 16.21 -1.34
N GLY A 91 -8.87 15.38 -1.90
CA GLY A 91 -7.43 15.66 -1.95
C GLY A 91 -6.70 15.62 -0.60
N GLN A 92 -7.34 15.15 0.47
CA GLN A 92 -6.69 14.98 1.79
C GLN A 92 -5.62 13.89 1.77
N ILE A 93 -5.73 12.95 0.83
CA ILE A 93 -4.66 12.03 0.45
C ILE A 93 -4.18 12.49 -0.93
N LYS A 94 -2.94 12.97 -1.02
CA LYS A 94 -2.33 13.33 -2.31
C LYS A 94 -2.40 12.13 -3.27
N SER A 95 -2.73 12.37 -4.53
CA SER A 95 -2.51 11.36 -5.58
C SER A 95 -1.05 10.91 -5.48
N LEU A 96 -0.81 9.61 -5.61
CA LEU A 96 0.53 9.02 -5.46
C LEU A 96 1.50 9.42 -6.59
N GLU A 97 1.14 10.42 -7.39
CA GLU A 97 1.90 10.94 -8.52
C GLU A 97 3.25 11.51 -8.04
N ASP A 98 3.32 12.11 -6.84
CA ASP A 98 4.55 12.66 -6.25
C ASP A 98 5.62 11.59 -5.91
N HIS A 99 5.27 10.30 -5.90
CA HIS A 99 6.19 9.19 -5.59
C HIS A 99 6.26 8.11 -6.69
N TYR A 100 5.59 8.34 -7.81
CA TYR A 100 5.65 7.46 -8.96
C TYR A 100 6.87 7.83 -9.80
N ASP A 101 7.89 6.98 -9.78
CA ASP A 101 8.95 7.00 -10.80
C ASP A 101 8.39 6.32 -12.06
N PRO A 102 8.20 7.05 -13.18
CA PRO A 102 7.62 6.52 -14.40
C PRO A 102 8.57 5.58 -15.17
N ARG A 103 9.81 5.38 -14.71
CA ARG A 103 10.72 4.43 -15.35
C ARG A 103 10.15 3.00 -15.24
N PRO A 104 10.02 2.28 -16.36
CA PRO A 104 9.84 0.83 -16.31
C PRO A 104 11.01 0.27 -15.50
N LYS A 105 10.72 -0.41 -14.39
CA LYS A 105 11.78 -1.16 -13.71
C LYS A 105 12.23 -2.26 -14.65
N ASP A 106 13.50 -2.21 -15.02
CA ASP A 106 14.11 -3.24 -15.85
C ASP A 106 13.97 -4.59 -15.13
N PRO A 107 13.48 -5.65 -15.80
CA PRO A 107 13.40 -6.99 -15.22
C PRO A 107 14.75 -7.52 -14.69
N ASN A 108 15.88 -6.95 -15.12
CA ASN A 108 17.24 -7.33 -14.75
C ASN A 108 17.90 -6.44 -13.68
N GLU A 109 17.21 -5.45 -13.11
CA GLU A 109 17.78 -4.57 -12.06
C GLU A 109 17.86 -5.24 -10.67
N TYR A 110 17.64 -6.55 -10.59
CA TYR A 110 17.85 -7.38 -9.41
C TYR A 110 19.02 -8.32 -9.66
N GLN A 111 20.25 -7.79 -9.55
CA GLN A 111 21.39 -8.62 -9.20
C GLN A 111 21.50 -8.63 -7.67
N ASP A 112 21.29 -9.83 -7.15
CA ASP A 112 21.54 -10.20 -5.76
C ASP A 112 23.06 -10.35 -5.58
N ASP A 113 23.73 -9.27 -5.20
CA ASP A 113 25.17 -9.29 -4.84
C ASP A 113 25.36 -9.85 -3.41
N SER A 114 24.76 -11.01 -3.11
CA SER A 114 24.94 -11.73 -1.85
C SER A 114 25.59 -13.10 -2.03
N GLU A 115 26.60 -13.19 -2.89
CA GLU A 115 27.63 -14.23 -2.77
C GLU A 115 29.03 -13.58 -2.74
N GLU A 116 29.92 -14.20 -1.94
CA GLU A 116 31.34 -13.89 -1.68
C GLU A 116 31.57 -12.84 -0.56
N GLU A 117 32.25 -13.09 0.55
CA GLU A 117 33.38 -13.98 0.83
C GLU A 117 33.44 -14.22 2.35
N TYR A 118 33.49 -15.47 2.81
CA TYR A 118 34.13 -15.82 4.08
C TYR A 118 35.33 -16.70 3.73
N ILE A 119 36.51 -16.07 3.68
CA ILE A 119 37.82 -16.73 3.78
C ILE A 119 38.04 -17.11 5.25
#